data_AF-A0A2N5A318-F1
#
_entry.id   AF-A0A2N5A318-F1
#
_cell.length_a   1.000
_cell.length_b   1.000
_cell.length_c   1.000
_cell.angle_alpha   90.00
_cell.angle_beta   90.00
_cell.angle_gamma   90.00
#
_symmetry.space_group_name_H-M   'P 1'
#
loop_
_entity.id
_entity.type
_entity.pdbx_description
1 polymer ?
#
loop_
_entity_poly.entity_id
_entity_poly.type
_entity_poly.pdbx_seq_one_letter_code
_entity_poly.pdbx_strand_id
1 'polypeptide(L)'
;VVERKIAAEEGKTRHDYGRDAFIDKIWQWKAESGGTITRQMRRLGNSVDWERERFTMDEGLSNAVKEVFVRLYKEDLIYRGKRLVNWDPKLRTAISDLEVENRESKGSMWHIRYPLADGAKTADGKDYLVVATTRPETLLGDTGVAVNPEDTRYKDLIGKSVVLPL
;
A
#
# COMPACT_ATOMS: atom_id res chain seq x y z
N VAL A 1 -17.45 -0.62 -0.67
CA VAL A 1 -18.84 -1.10 -0.40
C VAL A 1 -19.86 -0.24 -1.14
N VAL A 2 -19.91 1.07 -0.89
CA VAL A 2 -20.80 2.00 -1.62
C VAL A 2 -20.58 1.95 -3.13
N GLU A 3 -19.32 1.97 -3.59
CA GLU A 3 -19.02 1.84 -5.03
C GLU A 3 -19.56 0.55 -5.66
N ARG A 4 -19.54 -0.57 -4.94
CA ARG A 4 -20.09 -1.85 -5.43
C ARG A 4 -21.61 -1.83 -5.47
N LYS A 5 -22.27 -1.20 -4.48
CA LYS A 5 -23.72 -1.03 -4.44
C LYS A 5 -24.20 -0.17 -5.62
N ILE A 6 -23.57 0.99 -5.84
CA ILE A 6 -23.89 1.89 -6.98
C ILE A 6 -23.67 1.18 -8.32
N ALA A 7 -22.58 0.42 -8.46
CA ALA A 7 -22.34 -0.35 -9.68
C ALA A 7 -23.42 -1.42 -9.92
N ALA A 8 -23.91 -2.09 -8.86
CA ALA A 8 -24.92 -3.13 -8.96
C ALA A 8 -26.34 -2.58 -9.19
N GLU A 9 -26.71 -1.49 -8.53
CA GLU A 9 -28.08 -0.93 -8.56
C GLU A 9 -28.29 0.06 -9.70
N GLU A 10 -27.28 0.89 -9.98
CA GLU A 10 -27.42 2.02 -10.90
C GLU A 10 -26.57 1.85 -12.16
N GLY A 11 -25.73 0.80 -12.24
CA GLY A 11 -24.84 0.56 -13.36
C GLY A 11 -23.74 1.62 -13.53
N LYS A 12 -23.49 2.41 -12.49
CA LYS A 12 -22.57 3.56 -12.53
C LYS A 12 -21.35 3.37 -11.63
N THR A 13 -20.33 4.18 -11.88
CA THR A 13 -19.08 4.21 -11.12
C THR A 13 -18.96 5.52 -10.33
N ARG A 14 -18.01 5.58 -9.39
CA ARG A 14 -17.70 6.81 -8.66
C ARG A 14 -17.31 7.98 -9.57
N HIS A 15 -16.79 7.68 -10.76
CA HIS A 15 -16.32 8.68 -11.71
C HIS A 15 -17.48 9.41 -12.39
N ASP A 16 -18.69 8.84 -12.37
CA ASP A 16 -19.88 9.43 -12.97
C ASP A 16 -20.55 10.47 -12.07
N TYR A 17 -20.22 10.49 -10.77
CA TYR A 17 -20.93 11.27 -9.76
C TYR A 17 -20.24 12.57 -9.33
N GLY A 18 -19.02 12.86 -9.82
CA GLY A 18 -18.21 13.92 -9.23
C GLY A 18 -17.93 13.67 -7.73
N ARG A 19 -17.16 14.54 -7.08
CA ARG A 19 -16.79 14.31 -5.67
C ARG A 19 -17.97 14.50 -4.71
N ASP A 20 -18.67 15.63 -4.82
CA ASP A 20 -19.66 16.03 -3.82
C ASP A 20 -20.91 15.15 -3.89
N ALA A 21 -21.45 14.89 -5.08
CA ALA A 21 -22.60 13.99 -5.23
C ALA A 21 -22.28 12.54 -4.83
N PHE A 22 -21.03 12.10 -4.99
CA PHE A 22 -20.60 10.81 -4.47
C PHE A 22 -20.52 10.79 -2.93
N ILE A 23 -20.06 11.87 -2.30
CA ILE A 23 -20.08 12.02 -0.84
C ILE A 23 -21.50 11.98 -0.30
N ASP A 24 -22.45 12.64 -0.96
CA ASP A 24 -23.87 12.62 -0.56
C ASP A 24 -24.45 11.20 -0.58
N LYS A 25 -24.12 10.43 -1.64
CA LYS A 25 -24.49 9.01 -1.73
C LYS A 25 -23.90 8.17 -0.59
N ILE A 26 -22.66 8.44 -0.18
CA ILE A 26 -22.04 7.76 0.98
C ILE A 26 -22.81 8.08 2.26
N TRP A 27 -23.21 9.33 2.47
CA TRP A 27 -23.98 9.73 3.66
C TRP A 27 -25.39 9.12 3.68
N GLN A 28 -26.05 9.03 2.52
CA GLN A 28 -27.33 8.33 2.39
C GLN A 28 -27.18 6.85 2.80
N TRP A 29 -26.16 6.17 2.28
CA TRP A 29 -25.88 4.78 2.65
C TRP A 29 -25.54 4.63 4.13
N LYS A 30 -24.78 5.56 4.71
CA LYS A 30 -24.47 5.57 6.14
C LYS A 30 -25.74 5.64 6.98
N ALA A 31 -26.72 6.46 6.60
CA ALA A 31 -27.99 6.59 7.31
C ALA A 31 -28.80 5.27 7.24
N GLU A 32 -28.87 4.65 6.07
CA GLU A 32 -29.56 3.36 5.86
C GLU A 32 -28.91 2.23 6.66
N SER A 33 -27.59 2.07 6.52
CA SER A 33 -26.82 1.02 7.19
C SER A 33 -26.74 1.23 8.69
N GLY A 34 -26.41 2.45 9.14
CA GLY A 34 -26.35 2.80 10.56
C GLY A 34 -27.70 2.61 11.26
N GLY A 35 -28.79 3.09 10.65
CA GLY A 35 -30.13 2.88 11.20
C GLY A 35 -30.51 1.40 11.32
N THR A 36 -30.06 0.57 10.38
CA THR A 36 -30.28 -0.89 10.44
C THR A 36 -29.50 -1.53 11.60
N ILE A 37 -28.22 -1.19 11.75
CA ILE A 37 -27.37 -1.69 12.86
C ILE A 37 -27.97 -1.31 14.21
N THR A 38 -28.37 -0.04 14.39
CA THR A 38 -28.98 0.44 15.64
C THR A 38 -30.29 -0.29 15.95
N ARG A 39 -31.16 -0.53 14.95
CA ARG A 39 -32.38 -1.34 15.14
C ARG A 39 -32.08 -2.79 15.55
N GLN A 40 -31.08 -3.41 14.94
CA GLN A 40 -30.67 -4.78 15.28
C GLN A 40 -30.16 -4.85 16.72
N MET A 41 -29.29 -3.93 17.14
CA MET A 41 -28.76 -3.87 18.50
C MET A 41 -29.85 -3.65 19.55
N ARG A 42 -30.83 -2.77 19.27
CA ARG A 42 -31.98 -2.57 20.16
C ARG A 42 -32.84 -3.83 20.27
N ARG A 43 -33.06 -4.54 19.16
CA ARG A 43 -33.81 -5.80 19.14
C ARG A 43 -33.11 -6.91 19.94
N LEU A 44 -31.77 -6.90 19.98
CA LEU A 44 -30.97 -7.82 20.80
C LEU A 44 -30.99 -7.47 22.30
N GLY A 45 -31.52 -6.30 22.67
CA GLY A 45 -31.58 -5.86 24.06
C GLY A 45 -30.31 -5.21 24.59
N ASN A 46 -29.45 -4.66 23.71
CA ASN A 46 -28.22 -3.99 24.13
C ASN A 46 -28.53 -2.76 25.00
N SER A 47 -28.13 -2.81 26.27
CA SER A 47 -28.33 -1.74 27.27
C SER A 47 -27.21 -0.69 27.23
N VAL A 48 -26.98 -0.11 26.05
CA VAL A 48 -26.01 0.99 25.85
C VAL A 48 -26.69 2.35 25.99
N ASP A 49 -25.91 3.40 26.25
CA ASP A 49 -26.40 4.78 26.29
C ASP A 49 -26.71 5.27 24.86
N TRP A 50 -27.97 5.17 24.48
CA TRP A 50 -28.46 5.56 23.16
C TRP A 50 -28.56 7.08 22.98
N GLU A 51 -28.66 7.86 24.05
CA GLU A 51 -28.74 9.32 23.97
C GLU A 51 -27.40 9.93 23.56
N ARG A 52 -26.30 9.23 23.87
CA ARG A 52 -24.92 9.62 23.55
C ARG A 52 -24.33 8.83 22.38
N GLU A 53 -25.15 8.34 21.47
CA GLU A 53 -24.67 7.70 20.24
C GLU A 53 -23.75 8.65 19.46
N ARG A 54 -22.57 8.15 19.07
CA ARG A 54 -21.55 8.91 18.32
C ARG A 54 -21.17 8.18 17.04
N PHE A 55 -20.72 8.95 16.06
CA PHE A 55 -20.24 8.44 14.78
C PHE A 55 -18.85 9.02 14.49
N THR A 56 -17.94 8.21 13.96
CA THR A 56 -16.53 8.59 13.78
C THR A 56 -16.32 9.86 12.95
N MET A 57 -17.23 10.19 12.03
CA MET A 57 -17.21 11.44 11.27
C MET A 57 -18.25 12.47 11.73
N ASP A 58 -18.82 12.33 12.93
CA ASP A 58 -19.61 13.41 13.54
C ASP A 58 -18.71 14.60 13.92
N GLU A 59 -19.32 15.75 14.18
CA GLU A 59 -18.60 16.99 14.46
C GLU A 59 -17.65 16.86 15.67
N GLY A 60 -18.10 16.20 16.74
CA GLY A 60 -17.34 16.06 17.97
C GLY A 60 -16.08 15.21 17.76
N LEU A 61 -16.25 14.00 17.21
CA LEU A 61 -15.13 13.08 16.96
C LEU A 61 -14.22 13.58 15.85
N SER A 62 -14.76 14.23 14.81
CA SER A 62 -13.93 14.86 13.76
C SER A 62 -13.05 15.96 14.32
N ASN A 63 -13.57 16.78 15.25
CA ASN A 63 -12.77 17.81 15.91
C ASN A 63 -11.71 17.23 16.85
N ALA A 64 -12.01 16.13 17.55
CA ALA A 64 -11.01 15.41 18.36
C ALA A 64 -9.85 14.88 17.50
N VAL A 65 -10.14 14.28 16.34
CA VAL A 65 -9.08 13.80 15.41
C VAL A 65 -8.21 14.96 14.92
N LYS A 66 -8.81 16.11 14.57
CA LYS A 66 -8.04 17.30 14.16
C LYS A 66 -7.14 17.81 15.28
N GLU A 67 -7.64 17.87 16.51
CA GLU A 67 -6.87 18.30 17.69
C GLU A 67 -5.65 17.40 17.90
N VAL A 68 -5.86 16.09 17.94
CA VAL A 68 -4.80 15.09 18.11
C VAL A 68 -3.77 15.18 16.99
N PHE A 69 -4.21 15.30 15.73
CA PHE A 69 -3.31 15.45 14.59
C PHE A 69 -2.44 16.70 14.72
N VAL A 70 -3.03 17.86 15.05
CA VAL A 70 -2.28 19.12 15.21
C VAL A 70 -1.32 19.04 16.39
N ARG A 71 -1.72 18.41 17.50
CA ARG A 71 -0.86 18.21 18.67
C ARG A 71 0.35 17.34 18.31
N LEU A 72 0.13 16.17 17.72
CA LEU A 72 1.21 15.26 17.31
C LEU A 72 2.14 15.87 16.24
N TYR A 73 1.59 16.72 15.36
CA TYR A 73 2.41 17.49 14.42
C TYR A 73 3.29 18.52 15.13
N LYS A 74 2.77 19.25 16.13
CA LYS A 74 3.54 20.21 16.93
C LYS A 74 4.61 19.53 17.81
N GLU A 75 4.38 18.29 18.20
CA GLU A 75 5.32 17.44 18.95
C GLU A 75 6.35 16.73 18.04
N ASP A 76 6.38 17.03 16.73
CA ASP A 76 7.27 16.42 15.74
C ASP A 76 7.12 14.89 15.58
N LEU A 77 5.97 14.34 15.98
CA LEU A 77 5.61 12.93 15.83
C LEU A 77 4.92 12.64 14.49
N ILE A 78 4.38 13.67 13.84
CA ILE A 78 3.82 13.60 12.48
C ILE A 78 4.64 14.49 11.56
N TYR A 79 5.10 13.93 10.45
CA TYR A 79 5.87 14.65 9.44
C TYR A 79 5.48 14.24 8.03
N ARG A 80 5.89 15.03 7.04
CA ARG A 80 5.71 14.73 5.61
C ARG A 80 7.07 14.44 4.97
N GLY A 81 7.23 13.25 4.43
CA GLY A 81 8.44 12.83 3.74
C GLY A 81 8.15 11.92 2.55
N LYS A 82 9.21 11.48 1.87
CA LYS A 82 9.16 10.45 0.83
C LYS A 82 9.66 9.14 1.44
N ARG A 83 8.83 8.11 1.40
CA ARG A 83 9.15 6.74 1.86
C ARG A 83 8.49 5.76 0.90
N LEU A 84 9.02 4.55 0.80
CA LEU A 84 8.32 3.45 0.15
C LEU A 84 7.01 3.17 0.89
N VAL A 85 5.91 3.11 0.15
CA VAL A 85 4.57 2.83 0.68
C VAL A 85 3.94 1.71 -0.13
N ASN A 86 3.07 0.92 0.50
CA ASN A 86 2.22 -0.02 -0.23
C ASN A 86 1.14 0.77 -0.97
N TRP A 87 1.04 0.57 -2.27
CA TRP A 87 0.08 1.27 -3.13
C TRP A 87 -0.88 0.28 -3.76
N ASP A 88 -2.19 0.50 -3.57
CA ASP A 88 -3.21 -0.29 -4.26
C ASP A 88 -3.57 0.40 -5.61
N PRO A 89 -3.27 -0.22 -6.77
CA PRO A 89 -3.58 0.34 -8.09
C PRO A 89 -5.09 0.40 -8.38
N LYS A 90 -5.91 -0.43 -7.73
CA LYS A 90 -7.36 -0.47 -7.93
C LYS A 90 -8.04 0.65 -7.15
N LEU A 91 -7.74 0.77 -5.87
CA LEU A 91 -8.31 1.83 -5.02
C LEU A 91 -7.65 3.20 -5.28
N ARG A 92 -6.41 3.19 -5.78
CA ARG A 92 -5.53 4.36 -6.00
C ARG A 92 -5.25 5.11 -4.70
N THR A 93 -4.85 4.37 -3.68
CA THR A 93 -4.48 4.90 -2.37
C THR A 93 -3.31 4.13 -1.78
N ALA A 94 -2.59 4.79 -0.87
CA ALA A 94 -1.65 4.10 0.00
C ALA A 94 -2.41 3.29 1.05
N ILE A 95 -1.85 2.15 1.46
CA ILE A 95 -2.38 1.26 2.49
C ILE A 95 -1.31 0.95 3.55
N SER A 96 -1.75 0.73 4.79
CA SER A 96 -0.89 0.33 5.90
C SER A 96 -0.42 -1.12 5.73
N ASP A 97 0.73 -1.47 6.31
CA ASP A 97 1.19 -2.88 6.37
C ASP A 97 0.14 -3.80 7.03
N LEU A 98 -0.62 -3.29 8.00
CA LEU A 98 -1.71 -4.03 8.65
C LEU A 98 -2.91 -4.32 7.74
N GLU A 99 -3.03 -3.60 6.62
CA GLU A 99 -4.09 -3.78 5.62
C GLU A 99 -3.66 -4.70 4.47
N VAL A 100 -2.38 -5.11 4.45
CA VAL A 100 -1.83 -6.00 3.42
C VAL A 100 -1.96 -7.46 3.86
N GLU A 101 -2.65 -8.25 3.04
CA GLU A 101 -2.77 -9.69 3.23
C GLU A 101 -1.79 -10.43 2.30
N ASN A 102 -0.90 -11.23 2.88
CA ASN A 102 0.03 -12.06 2.12
C ASN A 102 -0.63 -13.39 1.74
N ARG A 103 -0.64 -13.73 0.45
CA ARG A 103 -1.14 -15.00 -0.07
C ARG A 103 -0.10 -15.66 -0.94
N GLU A 104 0.05 -16.97 -0.80
CA GLU A 104 0.92 -17.75 -1.67
C GLU A 104 0.35 -17.81 -3.09
N SER A 105 1.20 -17.58 -4.08
CA SER A 105 0.85 -17.66 -5.49
C SER A 105 1.97 -18.32 -6.27
N LYS A 106 1.62 -19.14 -7.27
CA LYS A 106 2.62 -19.71 -8.19
C LYS A 106 3.18 -18.59 -9.09
N GLY A 107 4.49 -18.42 -9.06
CA GLY A 107 5.21 -17.46 -9.89
C GLY A 107 6.34 -18.12 -10.68
N SER A 108 7.17 -17.29 -11.31
CA SER A 108 8.37 -17.71 -12.03
C SER A 108 9.62 -17.11 -11.39
N MET A 109 10.72 -17.85 -11.39
CA MET A 109 12.02 -17.37 -10.95
C MET A 109 12.92 -17.18 -12.17
N TRP A 110 13.31 -15.95 -12.44
CA TRP A 110 14.13 -15.57 -13.58
C TRP A 110 15.59 -15.48 -13.15
N HIS A 111 16.51 -15.94 -14.00
CA HIS A 111 17.95 -15.83 -13.80
C HIS A 111 18.54 -14.99 -14.93
N ILE A 112 18.94 -13.77 -14.60
CA ILE A 112 19.36 -12.76 -15.58
C ILE A 112 20.86 -12.50 -15.42
N ARG A 113 21.59 -12.45 -16.53
CA ARG A 113 23.03 -12.18 -16.52
C ARG A 113 23.29 -10.68 -16.61
N TYR A 114 24.01 -10.13 -15.64
CA TYR A 114 24.49 -8.75 -15.62
C TYR A 114 25.97 -8.75 -15.97
N PRO A 115 26.36 -8.24 -17.15
CA PRO A 115 27.76 -8.12 -17.52
C PRO A 115 28.52 -7.24 -16.52
N LEU A 116 29.73 -7.63 -16.16
CA LEU A 116 30.62 -6.83 -15.33
C LEU A 116 31.25 -5.73 -16.19
N ALA A 117 31.30 -4.51 -15.67
CA ALA A 117 31.97 -3.41 -16.34
C ALA A 117 33.51 -3.49 -16.16
N ASP A 118 34.23 -2.70 -16.95
CA ASP A 118 35.68 -2.47 -16.80
C ASP A 118 36.54 -3.75 -16.82
N GLY A 119 36.09 -4.80 -17.51
CA GLY A 119 36.79 -6.08 -17.62
C GLY A 119 36.89 -6.85 -16.31
N ALA A 120 36.10 -6.47 -15.29
CA ALA A 120 36.05 -7.20 -14.03
C ALA A 120 35.55 -8.63 -14.25
N LYS A 121 36.09 -9.56 -13.46
CA LYS A 121 35.75 -10.98 -13.54
C LYS A 121 35.43 -11.52 -12.15
N THR A 122 34.53 -12.50 -12.11
CA THR A 122 34.30 -13.29 -10.89
C THR A 122 35.55 -14.11 -10.55
N ALA A 123 35.59 -14.68 -9.33
CA ALA A 123 36.67 -15.60 -8.93
C ALA A 123 36.82 -16.79 -9.91
N ASP A 124 35.73 -17.22 -10.54
CA ASP A 124 35.70 -18.27 -11.55
C ASP A 124 36.07 -17.79 -12.97
N GLY A 125 36.46 -16.52 -13.13
CA GLY A 125 36.86 -15.93 -14.41
C GLY A 125 35.71 -15.53 -15.35
N LYS A 126 34.46 -15.48 -14.86
CA LYS A 126 33.30 -15.06 -15.66
C LYS A 126 33.19 -13.54 -15.71
N ASP A 127 32.73 -13.01 -16.82
CA ASP A 127 32.50 -11.58 -17.09
C ASP A 127 31.07 -11.13 -16.76
N TYR A 128 30.28 -11.92 -16.03
CA TYR A 128 28.91 -11.59 -15.65
C TYR A 128 28.54 -12.13 -14.26
N LEU A 129 27.54 -11.50 -13.64
CA LEU A 129 26.82 -11.98 -12.46
C LEU A 129 25.44 -12.51 -12.86
N VAL A 130 24.93 -13.50 -12.12
CA VAL A 130 23.57 -13.99 -12.31
C VAL A 130 22.71 -13.49 -11.17
N VAL A 131 21.74 -12.63 -11.49
CA VAL A 131 20.74 -12.14 -10.54
C VAL A 131 19.48 -12.97 -10.71
N ALA A 132 18.98 -13.50 -9.59
CA ALA A 132 17.74 -14.26 -9.56
C ALA A 132 16.61 -13.35 -9.05
N THR A 133 15.54 -13.16 -9.82
CA THR A 133 14.40 -12.29 -9.46
C THR A 133 13.06 -12.91 -9.86
N THR A 134 12.01 -12.64 -9.10
CA THR A 134 10.61 -12.96 -9.49
C THR A 134 9.98 -11.85 -10.34
N ARG A 135 10.64 -10.69 -10.43
CA ARG A 135 10.13 -9.47 -11.07
C ARG A 135 11.13 -8.93 -12.10
N PRO A 136 11.23 -9.54 -13.29
CA PRO A 136 12.16 -9.08 -14.31
C PRO A 136 11.86 -7.65 -14.79
N GLU A 137 10.62 -7.18 -14.65
CA GLU A 137 10.22 -5.82 -15.02
C GLU A 137 10.85 -4.73 -14.14
N THR A 138 11.32 -5.06 -12.92
CA THR A 138 12.00 -4.08 -12.05
C THR A 138 13.43 -3.82 -12.45
N LEU A 139 13.99 -4.60 -13.39
CA LEU A 139 15.35 -4.47 -13.90
C LEU A 139 15.66 -3.04 -14.36
N LEU A 140 14.70 -2.37 -14.99
CA LEU A 140 14.84 -0.99 -15.46
C LEU A 140 15.06 0.04 -14.33
N GLY A 141 14.68 -0.32 -13.10
CA GLY A 141 14.85 0.51 -11.91
C GLY A 141 16.05 0.12 -11.05
N ASP A 142 16.88 -0.83 -11.50
CA ASP A 142 18.02 -1.30 -10.72
C ASP A 142 19.07 -0.20 -10.57
N THR A 143 19.46 0.07 -9.33
CA THR A 143 20.51 1.04 -9.00
C THR A 143 21.79 0.37 -8.48
N GLY A 144 21.77 -0.94 -8.25
CA GLY A 144 22.91 -1.69 -7.76
C GLY A 144 22.58 -3.17 -7.55
N VAL A 145 23.63 -4.00 -7.51
CA VAL A 145 23.54 -5.43 -7.20
C VAL A 145 24.12 -5.66 -5.82
N ALA A 146 23.36 -6.31 -4.94
CA ALA A 146 23.82 -6.66 -3.61
C ALA A 146 24.51 -8.03 -3.61
N VAL A 147 25.71 -8.09 -3.03
CA VAL A 147 26.44 -9.34 -2.79
C VAL A 147 26.77 -9.45 -1.31
N ASN A 148 26.81 -10.68 -0.79
CA ASN A 148 27.20 -10.92 0.60
C ASN A 148 28.72 -10.66 0.77
N PRO A 149 29.16 -9.85 1.74
CA PRO A 149 30.58 -9.54 1.94
C PRO A 149 31.47 -10.75 2.27
N GLU A 150 30.90 -11.82 2.82
CA GLU A 150 31.62 -13.06 3.15
C GLU A 150 31.60 -14.08 1.99
N ASP A 151 30.92 -13.78 0.88
CA ASP A 151 30.89 -14.67 -0.28
C ASP A 151 32.18 -14.53 -1.09
N THR A 152 33.06 -15.51 -0.94
CA THR A 152 34.37 -15.56 -1.62
C THR A 152 34.28 -15.51 -3.14
N ARG A 153 33.13 -15.87 -3.73
CA ARG A 153 32.92 -15.82 -5.19
C ARG A 153 32.83 -14.41 -5.74
N TYR A 154 32.39 -13.45 -4.91
CA TYR A 154 32.02 -12.09 -5.32
C TYR A 154 32.64 -10.98 -4.48
N LYS A 155 33.40 -11.31 -3.43
CA LYS A 155 34.04 -10.34 -2.54
C LYS A 155 34.88 -9.28 -3.27
N ASP A 156 35.61 -9.70 -4.30
CA ASP A 156 36.46 -8.81 -5.10
C ASP A 156 35.67 -7.90 -6.06
N LEU A 157 34.36 -8.13 -6.19
CA LEU A 157 33.45 -7.33 -7.02
C LEU A 157 32.74 -6.21 -6.23
N ILE A 158 32.93 -6.14 -4.91
CA ILE A 158 32.35 -5.07 -4.09
C ILE A 158 32.95 -3.73 -4.51
N GLY A 159 32.08 -2.79 -4.89
CA GLY A 159 32.48 -1.48 -5.42
C GLY A 159 32.78 -1.48 -6.93
N LYS A 160 32.62 -2.60 -7.63
CA LYS A 160 32.65 -2.65 -9.10
C LYS A 160 31.28 -2.35 -9.70
N SER A 161 31.29 -1.89 -10.94
CA SER A 161 30.07 -1.58 -11.69
C SER A 161 29.64 -2.78 -12.54
N VAL A 162 28.33 -2.88 -12.77
CA VAL A 162 27.74 -3.82 -13.72
C VAL A 162 27.02 -3.05 -14.82
N VAL A 163 26.92 -3.64 -16.00
CA VAL A 163 26.12 -3.12 -17.11
C VAL A 163 24.72 -3.70 -16.99
N LEU A 164 23.72 -2.84 -17.10
CA LEU A 164 22.32 -3.26 -17.13
C LEU A 164 22.05 -4.03 -18.44
N PRO A 165 21.56 -5.28 -18.39
CA PRO A 165 21.33 -6.09 -19.59
C PRO A 165 19.99 -5.70 -20.23
N LEU A 166 20.03 -4.67 -21.07
CA LEU A 166 18.91 -4.17 -21.88
C LEU A 166 18.86 -4.80 -23.27
#